data_AF-A0A1N7L9N4-F1
#
_entry.id   AF-A0A1N7L9N4-F1
#
_cell.length_a   1.000
_cell.length_b   1.000
_cell.length_c   1.000
_cell.angle_alpha   90.00
_cell.angle_beta   90.00
_cell.angle_gamma   90.00
#
_symmetry.space_group_name_H-M   'P 1'
#
loop_
_entity.id
_entity.type
_entity.pdbx_description
1 polymer ?
#
loop_
_entity_poly.entity_id
_entity_poly.type
_entity_poly.pdbx_seq_one_letter_code
_entity_poly.pdbx_strand_id
1 'polypeptide(L)'
;MATKDEITSKINSKIVKDGNIRAVDTNEILRDILDFSNTGITQNTTNINNIEQRVIVLENKPETDDYKPFSFWEESPLKDKRGAYLWYSFRGIEKLSASFTFRLLIKESSVTDFRFQLNDKIIETLKVFFQKPIHQITPISFTVSVNNTKPENESTIVYHPRIWTMYFMISDNIVNFKLAKERYIEDKILEGDEIFTSIHFHCPEFNFDK
;
A
#
# COMPACT_ATOMS: atom_id res chain seq x y z
N MET A 1 10.19 -16.94 -36.13
CA MET A 1 8.79 -17.16 -35.72
C MET A 1 8.79 -18.49 -34.99
N ALA A 2 8.50 -18.50 -33.69
CA ALA A 2 8.41 -19.74 -32.94
C ALA A 2 7.22 -20.56 -33.45
N THR A 3 7.41 -21.87 -33.59
CA THR A 3 6.37 -22.80 -33.99
C THR A 3 5.46 -23.14 -32.80
N LYS A 4 4.25 -23.62 -33.08
CA LYS A 4 3.29 -24.03 -32.05
C LYS A 4 3.88 -25.06 -31.07
N ASP A 5 4.73 -25.96 -31.56
CA ASP A 5 5.35 -27.01 -30.74
C ASP A 5 6.45 -26.45 -29.83
N GLU A 6 7.21 -25.45 -30.30
CA GLU A 6 8.21 -24.74 -29.49
C GLU A 6 7.55 -23.95 -28.34
N ILE A 7 6.44 -23.26 -28.63
CA ILE A 7 5.67 -22.51 -27.62
C ILE A 7 5.09 -23.46 -26.57
N THR A 8 4.49 -24.57 -27.02
CA THR A 8 3.89 -25.58 -26.12
C THR A 8 4.96 -26.25 -25.25
N SER A 9 6.16 -26.51 -25.80
CA SER A 9 7.29 -27.05 -25.06
C SER A 9 7.85 -26.07 -24.01
N LYS A 10 7.93 -24.77 -24.34
CA LYS A 10 8.30 -23.71 -23.38
C LYS A 10 7.29 -23.58 -22.23
N ILE A 11 5.99 -23.63 -22.54
CA ILE A 11 4.93 -23.62 -21.52
C ILE A 11 5.08 -24.82 -20.59
N ASN A 12 5.19 -26.02 -21.16
CA ASN A 12 5.26 -27.26 -20.37
C ASN A 12 6.56 -27.41 -19.57
N SER A 13 7.68 -26.85 -20.05
CA SER A 13 8.95 -26.89 -19.33
C SER A 13 9.06 -25.84 -18.21
N LYS A 14 8.35 -24.70 -18.32
CA LYS A 14 8.41 -23.61 -17.33
C LYS A 14 7.26 -23.62 -16.31
N ILE A 15 6.16 -24.32 -16.59
CA ILE A 15 5.15 -24.65 -15.56
C ILE A 15 5.71 -25.79 -14.70
N VAL A 16 6.49 -25.43 -13.68
CA VAL A 16 6.84 -26.36 -12.60
C VAL A 16 5.56 -26.74 -11.87
N LYS A 17 5.51 -27.97 -11.34
CA LYS A 17 4.40 -28.70 -10.72
C LYS A 17 3.51 -27.96 -9.68
N ASP A 18 3.85 -26.73 -9.31
CA ASP A 18 3.14 -25.88 -8.34
C ASP A 18 2.71 -24.49 -8.89
N GLY A 19 2.71 -24.28 -10.22
CA GLY A 19 2.07 -23.11 -10.85
C GLY A 19 2.80 -21.77 -10.72
N ASN A 20 4.02 -21.74 -10.20
CA ASN A 20 4.82 -20.52 -10.11
C ASN A 20 5.66 -20.32 -11.39
N ILE A 21 5.21 -19.41 -12.25
CA ILE A 21 5.96 -18.92 -13.42
C ILE A 21 6.41 -17.49 -13.15
N ARG A 22 7.68 -17.16 -13.45
CA ARG A 22 8.18 -15.79 -13.29
C ARG A 22 7.54 -14.92 -14.36
N ALA A 23 7.23 -13.65 -14.05
CA ALA A 23 6.59 -12.74 -15.01
C ALA A 23 7.37 -12.61 -16.33
N VAL A 24 8.71 -12.66 -16.27
CA VAL A 24 9.60 -12.66 -17.44
C VAL A 24 9.31 -13.86 -18.36
N ASP A 25 9.11 -15.03 -17.77
CA ASP A 25 8.84 -16.26 -18.50
C ASP A 25 7.42 -16.27 -19.09
N THR A 26 6.44 -15.72 -18.36
CA THR A 26 5.07 -15.50 -18.86
C THR A 26 5.06 -14.54 -20.04
N ASN A 27 5.84 -13.46 -19.98
CA ASN A 27 5.89 -12.44 -21.02
C ASN A 27 6.58 -12.95 -22.29
N GLU A 28 7.61 -13.78 -22.17
CA GLU A 28 8.25 -14.44 -23.31
C GLU A 28 7.24 -15.35 -24.04
N ILE A 29 6.47 -16.14 -23.30
CA ILE A 29 5.42 -17.01 -23.84
C ILE A 29 4.30 -16.18 -24.51
N LEU A 30 3.87 -15.08 -23.88
CA LEU A 30 2.84 -14.20 -24.44
C LEU A 30 3.31 -13.54 -25.73
N ARG A 31 4.56 -13.08 -25.81
CA ARG A 31 5.15 -12.55 -27.04
C ARG A 31 5.18 -13.61 -28.14
N ASP A 32 5.65 -14.82 -27.84
CA ASP A 32 5.70 -15.90 -28.83
C ASP A 32 4.29 -16.26 -29.35
N ILE A 33 3.25 -16.23 -28.49
CA ILE A 33 1.85 -16.44 -28.88
C ILE A 33 1.31 -15.28 -29.75
N LEU A 34 1.61 -14.04 -29.37
CA LEU A 34 1.17 -12.86 -30.12
C LEU A 34 1.84 -12.77 -31.49
N ASP A 35 3.11 -13.12 -31.58
CA ASP A 35 3.86 -13.18 -32.83
C ASP A 35 3.39 -14.31 -33.75
N PHE A 36 2.90 -15.42 -33.19
CA PHE A 36 2.23 -16.48 -33.95
C PHE A 36 0.86 -16.02 -34.51
N SER A 37 0.19 -15.06 -33.87
CA SER A 37 -1.14 -14.54 -34.24
C SER A 37 -1.10 -13.39 -35.29
N ASN A 38 0.05 -13.15 -35.94
CA ASN A 38 0.32 -11.96 -36.75
C ASN A 38 -0.41 -11.87 -38.11
N THR A 39 -1.72 -11.62 -38.08
CA THR A 39 -2.41 -10.85 -39.14
C THR A 39 -3.03 -9.54 -38.66
N GLY A 40 -2.90 -9.16 -37.37
CA GLY A 40 -3.59 -7.97 -36.85
C GLY A 40 -2.89 -7.12 -35.77
N ILE A 41 -1.66 -7.41 -35.35
CA ILE A 41 -1.05 -6.80 -34.14
C ILE A 41 0.21 -5.98 -34.47
N THR A 42 0.25 -5.25 -35.58
CA THR A 42 1.38 -4.35 -35.89
C THR A 42 1.27 -2.97 -35.21
N GLN A 43 0.11 -2.61 -34.64
CA GLN A 43 -0.07 -1.31 -33.96
C GLN A 43 0.20 -1.34 -32.44
N ASN A 44 0.13 -2.50 -31.78
CA ASN A 44 0.35 -2.59 -30.32
C ASN A 44 1.83 -2.78 -29.94
N THR A 45 2.68 -3.23 -30.85
CA THR A 45 4.09 -3.57 -30.59
C THR A 45 4.91 -2.34 -30.15
N THR A 46 4.61 -1.15 -30.67
CA THR A 46 5.33 0.09 -30.33
C THR A 46 5.01 0.57 -28.90
N ASN A 47 3.75 0.42 -28.45
CA ASN A 47 3.36 0.78 -27.09
C ASN A 47 3.85 -0.25 -26.05
N ILE A 48 3.86 -1.53 -26.42
CA ILE A 48 4.33 -2.61 -25.55
C ILE A 48 5.85 -2.50 -25.34
N ASN A 49 6.65 -2.26 -26.39
CA ASN A 49 8.10 -2.07 -26.25
C ASN A 49 8.47 -0.92 -25.30
N ASN A 50 7.71 0.17 -25.29
CA ASN A 50 7.94 1.31 -24.39
C ASN A 50 7.56 1.00 -22.93
N ILE A 51 6.55 0.17 -22.70
CA ILE A 51 6.17 -0.30 -21.36
C ILE A 51 7.19 -1.33 -20.86
N GLU A 52 7.63 -2.25 -21.72
CA GLU A 52 8.62 -3.28 -21.39
C GLU A 52 9.98 -2.67 -21.07
N GLN A 53 10.43 -1.64 -21.77
CA GLN A 53 11.63 -0.91 -21.38
C GLN A 53 11.49 -0.26 -20.00
N ARG A 54 10.32 0.30 -19.65
CA ARG A 54 10.12 0.90 -18.32
C ARG A 54 10.05 -0.14 -17.20
N VAL A 55 9.45 -1.31 -17.44
CA VAL A 55 9.37 -2.40 -16.44
C VAL A 55 10.73 -3.08 -16.27
N ILE A 56 11.45 -3.36 -17.36
CA ILE A 56 12.80 -3.95 -17.31
C ILE A 56 13.81 -3.00 -16.64
N VAL A 57 13.69 -1.68 -16.85
CA VAL A 57 14.53 -0.68 -16.16
C VAL A 57 14.21 -0.59 -14.66
N LEU A 58 12.99 -0.88 -14.24
CA LEU A 58 12.62 -0.90 -12.82
C LEU A 58 13.01 -2.21 -12.12
N GLU A 59 12.99 -3.34 -12.84
CA GLU A 59 13.33 -4.67 -12.29
C GLU A 59 14.83 -4.99 -12.35
N ASN A 60 15.58 -4.41 -13.31
CA ASN A 60 17.02 -4.65 -13.50
C ASN A 60 17.89 -3.43 -13.18
N LYS A 61 17.35 -2.37 -12.57
CA LYS A 61 18.22 -1.37 -11.95
C LYS A 61 18.98 -2.08 -10.83
N PRO A 62 20.32 -2.09 -10.83
CA PRO A 62 21.05 -2.52 -9.64
C PRO A 62 20.54 -1.70 -8.46
N GLU A 63 20.52 -2.28 -7.26
CA GLU A 63 20.38 -1.48 -6.03
C GLU A 63 21.50 -0.44 -6.05
N THR A 64 21.19 0.75 -6.56
CA THR A 64 22.00 1.94 -6.41
C THR A 64 21.54 2.62 -5.12
N ASP A 65 22.42 3.38 -4.46
CA ASP A 65 22.09 4.11 -3.22
C ASP A 65 20.85 5.03 -3.35
N ASP A 66 20.42 5.30 -4.58
CA ASP A 66 19.28 6.14 -4.95
C ASP A 66 17.95 5.38 -5.16
N TYR A 67 17.95 4.04 -5.20
CA TYR A 67 16.74 3.26 -5.50
C TYR A 67 16.66 1.94 -4.71
N LYS A 68 16.69 2.04 -3.39
CA LYS A 68 16.62 0.89 -2.48
C LYS A 68 15.17 0.63 -2.05
N PRO A 69 14.51 -0.45 -2.54
CA PRO A 69 13.14 -0.77 -2.15
C PRO A 69 13.07 -1.31 -0.72
N PHE A 70 11.95 -1.06 -0.04
CA PHE A 70 11.66 -1.65 1.26
C PHE A 70 10.22 -2.13 1.36
N SER A 71 10.00 -3.14 2.20
CA SER A 71 8.68 -3.71 2.50
C SER A 71 8.65 -4.22 3.94
N PHE A 72 7.77 -3.64 4.74
CA PHE A 72 7.49 -4.05 6.11
C PHE A 72 6.02 -4.40 6.22
N TRP A 73 5.72 -5.56 6.75
CA TRP A 73 4.36 -5.96 7.09
C TRP A 73 4.44 -7.01 8.19
N GLU A 74 3.42 -7.05 9.05
CA GLU A 74 3.30 -8.04 10.11
C GLU A 74 1.91 -8.68 10.05
N GLU A 75 1.85 -10.01 10.24
CA GLU A 75 0.58 -10.74 10.31
C GLU A 75 -0.19 -10.42 11.61
N SER A 76 0.55 -10.22 12.69
CA SER A 76 -0.02 -9.91 14.00
C SER A 76 -0.29 -8.41 14.12
N PRO A 77 -1.51 -8.00 14.55
CA PRO A 77 -1.79 -6.58 14.74
C PRO A 77 -1.05 -6.03 15.96
N LEU A 78 -0.65 -4.77 15.85
CA LEU A 78 -0.26 -3.99 17.02
C LEU A 78 -1.48 -3.71 17.88
N LYS A 79 -1.27 -3.64 19.20
CA LYS A 79 -2.33 -3.42 20.18
C LYS A 79 -2.11 -2.11 20.91
N ASP A 80 -3.13 -1.27 20.94
CA ASP A 80 -3.18 -0.08 21.79
C ASP A 80 -3.62 -0.45 23.21
N LYS A 81 -3.33 0.42 24.19
CA LYS A 81 -3.71 0.23 25.60
C LYS A 81 -5.23 0.18 25.83
N ARG A 82 -6.02 0.77 24.92
CA ARG A 82 -7.49 0.76 24.93
C ARG A 82 -8.07 -0.32 24.02
N GLY A 83 -7.26 -1.30 23.63
CA GLY A 83 -7.71 -2.50 22.94
C GLY A 83 -7.94 -2.36 21.43
N ALA A 84 -7.61 -1.22 20.81
CA ALA A 84 -7.63 -1.12 19.35
C ALA A 84 -6.53 -1.97 18.71
N TYR A 85 -6.80 -2.50 17.51
CA TYR A 85 -5.88 -3.32 16.74
C TYR A 85 -5.50 -2.62 15.44
N LEU A 86 -4.21 -2.62 15.13
CA LEU A 86 -3.66 -2.05 13.90
C LEU A 86 -2.92 -3.13 13.10
N TRP A 87 -3.48 -3.49 11.96
CA TRP A 87 -2.72 -4.16 10.89
C TRP A 87 -2.16 -3.11 9.97
N TYR A 88 -0.93 -3.31 9.50
CA TYR A 88 -0.29 -2.33 8.65
C TYR A 88 0.72 -2.95 7.69
N SER A 89 1.05 -2.18 6.65
CA SER A 89 2.18 -2.42 5.79
C SER A 89 2.78 -1.09 5.35
N PHE A 90 4.11 -1.05 5.31
CA PHE A 90 4.88 0.00 4.66
C PHE A 90 5.59 -0.58 3.45
N ARG A 91 5.43 0.04 2.29
CA ARG A 91 6.14 -0.36 1.06
C ARG A 91 6.58 0.87 0.31
N GLY A 92 7.78 0.87 -0.24
CA GLY A 92 8.27 2.04 -0.95
C GLY A 92 9.70 1.89 -1.44
N ILE A 93 10.27 3.04 -1.79
CA ILE A 93 11.66 3.19 -2.20
C ILE A 93 12.28 4.23 -1.28
N GLU A 94 13.39 3.88 -0.64
CA GLU A 94 14.08 4.74 0.31
C GLU A 94 14.31 6.15 -0.27
N LYS A 95 14.09 7.17 0.57
CA LYS A 95 14.21 8.61 0.25
C LYS A 95 13.22 9.16 -0.78
N LEU A 96 12.58 8.34 -1.61
CA LEU A 96 11.71 8.79 -2.70
C LEU A 96 10.22 8.74 -2.34
N SER A 97 9.74 7.57 -1.91
CA SER A 97 8.32 7.40 -1.59
C SER A 97 8.04 6.25 -0.63
N ALA A 98 6.93 6.36 0.10
CA ALA A 98 6.46 5.32 1.01
C ALA A 98 4.92 5.26 0.99
N SER A 99 4.36 4.08 0.77
CA SER A 99 2.94 3.79 0.99
C SER A 99 2.75 3.16 2.35
N PHE A 100 1.86 3.71 3.15
CA PHE A 100 1.41 3.18 4.43
C PHE A 100 -0.04 2.74 4.32
N THR A 101 -0.27 1.44 4.18
CA THR A 101 -1.61 0.84 4.15
C THR A 101 -1.91 0.24 5.52
N PHE A 102 -3.07 0.53 6.07
CA PHE A 102 -3.44 0.03 7.39
C PHE A 102 -4.93 -0.26 7.53
N ARG A 103 -5.22 -1.17 8.46
CA ARG A 103 -6.55 -1.46 8.99
C ARG A 103 -6.52 -1.19 10.48
N LEU A 104 -7.27 -0.19 10.94
CA LEU A 104 -7.52 0.11 12.34
C LEU A 104 -8.88 -0.47 12.73
N LEU A 105 -8.90 -1.38 13.71
CA LEU A 105 -10.12 -1.94 14.28
C LEU A 105 -10.29 -1.47 15.73
N ILE A 106 -11.42 -0.87 16.02
CA ILE A 106 -11.73 -0.25 17.30
C ILE A 106 -12.55 -1.24 18.15
N LYS A 107 -12.06 -1.54 19.35
CA LYS A 107 -12.68 -2.53 20.26
C LYS A 107 -13.43 -1.92 21.43
N GLU A 108 -13.35 -0.60 21.60
CA GLU A 108 -14.00 0.12 22.69
C GLU A 108 -14.74 1.32 22.10
N SER A 109 -16.00 1.51 22.50
CA SER A 109 -16.82 2.63 22.05
C SER A 109 -16.29 3.97 22.58
N SER A 110 -16.51 5.06 21.84
CA SER A 110 -16.10 6.43 22.19
C SER A 110 -14.59 6.68 22.31
N VAL A 111 -13.74 5.73 21.89
CA VAL A 111 -12.29 5.92 21.79
C VAL A 111 -11.95 6.64 20.50
N THR A 112 -11.13 7.68 20.59
CA THR A 112 -10.74 8.51 19.44
C THR A 112 -9.25 8.84 19.39
N ASP A 113 -8.43 8.34 20.31
CA ASP A 113 -6.97 8.51 20.35
C ASP A 113 -6.36 7.11 20.52
N PHE A 114 -5.46 6.74 19.60
CA PHE A 114 -4.88 5.41 19.50
C PHE A 114 -3.38 5.51 19.31
N ARG A 115 -2.62 4.70 20.05
CA ARG A 115 -1.16 4.73 20.02
C ARG A 115 -0.59 3.33 19.80
N PHE A 116 0.26 3.20 18.80
CA PHE A 116 0.85 1.93 18.40
C PHE A 116 2.36 2.04 18.34
N GLN A 117 3.04 1.10 19.00
CA GLN A 117 4.49 1.01 19.03
C GLN A 117 4.98 0.29 17.76
N LEU A 118 5.69 1.02 16.90
CA LEU A 118 6.36 0.45 15.73
C LEU A 118 7.72 -0.15 16.10
N ASN A 119 8.19 -1.07 15.26
CA ASN A 119 9.55 -1.59 15.31
C ASN A 119 10.58 -0.51 14.94
N ASP A 120 11.69 -0.42 15.67
CA ASP A 120 12.74 0.59 15.46
C ASP A 120 13.33 0.56 14.04
N LYS A 121 13.40 -0.62 13.40
CA LYS A 121 13.88 -0.77 12.03
C LYS A 121 12.98 -0.04 11.01
N ILE A 122 11.67 -0.07 11.23
CA ILE A 122 10.71 0.63 10.35
C ILE A 122 10.94 2.14 10.47
N ILE A 123 11.10 2.62 11.70
CA ILE A 123 11.32 4.04 11.97
C ILE A 123 12.63 4.51 11.35
N GLU A 124 13.71 3.75 11.48
CA GLU A 124 14.99 4.06 10.84
C GLU A 124 14.83 4.28 9.33
N THR A 125 14.09 3.39 8.64
CA THR A 125 13.79 3.54 7.22
C THR A 125 12.88 4.74 6.93
N LEU A 126 11.92 5.04 7.79
CA LEU A 126 10.93 6.09 7.56
C LEU A 126 11.41 7.50 7.93
N LYS A 127 12.46 7.65 8.76
CA LYS A 127 12.98 8.95 9.23
C LYS A 127 13.24 9.94 8.09
N VAL A 128 13.68 9.46 6.93
CA VAL A 128 13.96 10.29 5.74
C VAL A 128 12.74 11.02 5.19
N PHE A 129 11.53 10.50 5.41
CA PHE A 129 10.28 11.12 4.94
C PHE A 129 9.76 12.20 5.89
N PHE A 130 10.26 12.23 7.13
CA PHE A 130 9.81 13.13 8.17
C PHE A 130 10.98 14.05 8.57
N GLN A 131 11.38 14.94 7.65
CA GLN A 131 12.60 15.76 7.73
C GLN A 131 12.62 16.81 8.85
N LYS A 132 11.49 17.11 9.49
CA LYS A 132 11.48 17.95 10.71
C LYS A 132 11.84 17.08 11.91
N PRO A 133 12.52 17.62 12.94
CA PRO A 133 12.67 16.91 14.21
C PRO A 133 11.31 16.35 14.59
N ILE A 134 11.25 15.05 14.87
CA ILE A 134 9.99 14.30 14.98
C ILE A 134 9.00 14.95 15.99
N HIS A 135 9.51 15.76 16.92
CA HIS A 135 8.74 16.57 17.87
C HIS A 135 8.08 17.86 17.31
N GLN A 136 8.26 18.19 16.03
CA GLN A 136 7.69 19.37 15.35
C GLN A 136 6.82 19.01 14.12
N ILE A 137 6.48 17.73 13.95
CA ILE A 137 5.63 17.29 12.85
C ILE A 137 4.20 17.76 13.13
N THR A 138 3.71 18.72 12.36
CA THR A 138 2.28 19.05 12.31
C THR A 138 1.53 17.77 11.92
N PRO A 139 0.52 17.34 12.68
CA PRO A 139 -0.24 16.13 12.35
C PRO A 139 -0.83 16.25 10.95
N ILE A 140 -0.67 15.20 10.14
CA ILE A 140 -1.28 15.11 8.82
C ILE A 140 -2.75 14.75 9.03
N SER A 141 -3.67 15.54 8.48
CA SER A 141 -5.11 15.29 8.60
C SER A 141 -5.74 14.94 7.27
N PHE A 142 -6.61 13.95 7.24
CA PHE A 142 -7.37 13.57 6.05
C PHE A 142 -8.68 12.89 6.44
N THR A 143 -9.62 12.87 5.49
CA THR A 143 -10.95 12.31 5.68
C THR A 143 -10.94 10.80 5.42
N VAL A 144 -11.63 10.04 6.27
CA VAL A 144 -11.74 8.57 6.17
C VAL A 144 -13.16 8.09 6.40
N SER A 145 -13.47 6.95 5.78
CA SER A 145 -14.69 6.19 6.07
C SER A 145 -14.48 5.30 7.27
N VAL A 146 -15.46 5.30 8.17
CA VAL A 146 -15.59 4.41 9.31
C VAL A 146 -16.72 3.44 9.02
N ASN A 147 -16.41 2.14 9.06
CA ASN A 147 -17.38 1.08 8.78
C ASN A 147 -17.54 0.22 10.02
N ASN A 148 -18.76 -0.15 10.41
CA ASN A 148 -18.95 -1.04 11.55
C ASN A 148 -18.96 -2.51 11.09
N THR A 149 -18.08 -3.33 11.66
CA THR A 149 -17.94 -4.76 11.33
C THR A 149 -18.95 -5.68 12.04
N LYS A 150 -19.73 -5.14 12.99
CA LYS A 150 -20.77 -5.83 13.76
C LYS A 150 -22.04 -4.96 13.83
N PRO A 151 -22.75 -4.70 12.71
CA PRO A 151 -23.97 -3.91 12.75
C PRO A 151 -25.00 -4.55 13.68
N GLU A 152 -25.55 -3.80 14.64
CA GLU A 152 -26.49 -4.30 15.64
C GLU A 152 -27.81 -4.83 15.05
N ASN A 153 -28.15 -4.47 13.80
CA ASN A 153 -29.33 -4.97 13.08
C ASN A 153 -29.05 -5.09 11.57
N GLU A 154 -28.94 -6.33 11.06
CA GLU A 154 -28.71 -6.63 9.63
C GLU A 154 -29.88 -6.21 8.71
N SER A 155 -31.06 -5.91 9.27
CA SER A 155 -32.31 -5.78 8.53
C SER A 155 -32.72 -4.35 8.12
N THR A 156 -31.96 -3.31 8.50
CA THR A 156 -32.21 -1.91 8.08
C THR A 156 -30.91 -1.12 7.89
N ILE A 157 -29.91 -1.72 7.22
CA ILE A 157 -28.66 -1.01 6.93
C ILE A 157 -28.89 -0.02 5.79
N VAL A 158 -29.34 1.19 6.13
CA VAL A 158 -29.03 2.35 5.29
C VAL A 158 -27.53 2.60 5.49
N TYR A 159 -26.73 2.17 4.52
CA TYR A 159 -25.28 2.42 4.44
C TYR A 159 -25.06 3.94 4.27
N HIS A 160 -25.22 4.71 5.33
CA HIS A 160 -24.67 6.06 5.36
C HIS A 160 -23.17 5.92 5.65
N PRO A 161 -22.29 6.31 4.70
CA PRO A 161 -20.86 6.29 4.97
C PRO A 161 -20.59 7.24 6.14
N ARG A 162 -20.07 6.70 7.23
CA ARG A 162 -19.71 7.47 8.41
C ARG A 162 -18.33 8.06 8.17
N ILE A 163 -18.27 9.36 7.96
CA ILE A 163 -17.06 10.05 7.55
C ILE A 163 -16.44 10.79 8.74
N TRP A 164 -15.15 10.55 8.99
CA TRP A 164 -14.40 11.16 10.09
C TRP A 164 -13.11 11.80 9.58
N THR A 165 -12.61 12.81 10.30
CA THR A 165 -11.26 13.31 10.09
C THR A 165 -10.29 12.51 10.94
N MET A 166 -9.27 11.94 10.32
CA MET A 166 -8.17 11.29 11.00
C MET A 166 -6.93 12.17 10.96
N TYR A 167 -6.36 12.41 12.13
CA TYR A 167 -5.05 13.00 12.32
C TYR A 167 -4.06 11.87 12.53
N PHE A 168 -3.00 11.88 11.74
CA PHE A 168 -1.92 10.92 11.76
C PHE A 168 -0.61 11.62 12.13
N MET A 169 0.13 11.01 13.05
CA MET A 169 1.45 11.47 13.45
C MET A 169 2.32 10.28 13.81
N ILE A 170 3.59 10.31 13.39
CA ILE A 170 4.60 9.42 13.92
C ILE A 170 5.49 10.25 14.85
N SER A 171 5.61 9.84 16.11
CA SER A 171 6.54 10.45 17.07
C SER A 171 7.46 9.39 17.66
N ASP A 172 8.77 9.56 17.52
CA ASP A 172 9.79 8.55 17.78
C ASP A 172 9.46 7.24 17.07
N ASN A 173 9.06 6.22 17.83
CA ASN A 173 8.61 4.92 17.35
C ASN A 173 7.13 4.65 17.65
N ILE A 174 6.34 5.69 17.88
CA ILE A 174 4.91 5.62 18.15
C ILE A 174 4.12 6.23 16.99
N VAL A 175 3.24 5.44 16.39
CA VAL A 175 2.19 5.93 15.50
C VAL A 175 0.99 6.33 16.34
N ASN A 176 0.55 7.56 16.17
CA ASN A 176 -0.64 8.11 16.80
C ASN A 176 -1.71 8.37 15.75
N PHE A 177 -2.92 7.86 16.00
CA PHE A 177 -4.11 8.22 15.27
C PHE A 177 -5.08 8.95 16.20
N LYS A 178 -5.62 10.07 15.74
CA LYS A 178 -6.72 10.74 16.41
C LYS A 178 -7.88 10.94 15.46
N LEU A 179 -9.08 10.56 15.89
CA LEU A 179 -10.31 10.75 15.15
C LEU A 179 -11.06 11.96 15.66
N ALA A 180 -11.52 12.81 14.75
CA ALA A 180 -12.41 13.91 15.07
C ALA A 180 -13.64 13.85 14.17
N LYS A 181 -14.80 14.05 14.79
CA LYS A 181 -16.05 14.24 14.06
C LYS A 181 -16.08 15.61 13.41
N GLU A 182 -16.79 15.70 12.30
CA GLU A 182 -17.18 16.98 11.73
C GLU A 182 -18.23 17.64 12.64
N ARG A 183 -18.21 18.98 12.77
CA ARG A 183 -18.89 19.72 13.85
C ARG A 183 -20.43 19.59 13.88
N TYR A 184 -21.05 18.99 12.86
CA TYR A 184 -22.51 19.00 12.68
C TYR A 184 -23.14 17.61 12.56
N ILE A 185 -22.38 16.53 12.81
CA ILE A 185 -22.89 15.16 12.74
C ILE A 185 -22.95 14.57 14.15
N GLU A 186 -24.12 14.09 14.56
CA GLU A 186 -24.30 13.28 15.78
C GLU A 186 -23.85 11.84 15.53
N ASP A 187 -22.55 11.66 15.30
CA ASP A 187 -21.91 10.35 15.18
C ASP A 187 -20.91 10.13 16.33
N LYS A 188 -20.77 8.88 16.74
CA LYS A 188 -19.86 8.42 17.80
C LYS A 188 -19.19 7.13 17.36
N ILE A 189 -17.90 6.98 17.69
CA ILE A 189 -17.19 5.71 17.47
C ILE A 189 -17.83 4.60 18.32
N LEU A 190 -18.05 3.45 17.70
CA LEU A 190 -18.65 2.26 18.28
C LEU A 190 -17.63 1.12 18.36
N GLU A 191 -17.84 0.16 19.25
CA GLU A 191 -17.15 -1.13 19.17
C GLU A 191 -17.40 -1.77 17.78
N GLY A 192 -16.33 -2.31 17.19
CA GLY A 192 -16.39 -2.96 15.89
C GLY A 192 -16.24 -1.99 14.72
N ASP A 193 -16.17 -0.69 14.96
CA ASP A 193 -15.80 0.29 13.93
C ASP A 193 -14.40 0.00 13.41
N GLU A 194 -14.24 0.08 12.10
CA GLU A 194 -12.97 -0.08 11.41
C GLU A 194 -12.71 1.03 10.39
N ILE A 195 -11.44 1.27 10.16
CA ILE A 195 -10.93 2.16 9.11
C ILE A 195 -9.90 1.36 8.33
N PHE A 196 -10.12 1.23 7.02
CA PHE A 196 -9.17 0.60 6.10
C PHE A 196 -8.80 1.59 5.00
N THR A 197 -7.54 2.00 4.94
CA THR A 197 -7.08 3.02 4.00
C THR A 197 -5.57 2.94 3.76
N SER A 198 -5.08 3.78 2.85
CA SER A 198 -3.66 3.92 2.54
C SER A 198 -3.27 5.38 2.38
N ILE A 199 -2.11 5.75 2.93
CA ILE A 199 -1.49 7.06 2.80
C ILE A 199 -0.22 6.90 1.96
N HIS A 200 -0.04 7.74 0.94
CA HIS A 200 1.18 7.76 0.15
C HIS A 200 2.00 9.02 0.47
N PHE A 201 3.22 8.81 0.96
CA PHE A 201 4.21 9.85 1.20
C PHE A 201 5.11 9.97 -0.03
N HIS A 202 5.20 11.17 -0.58
CA HIS A 202 6.10 11.50 -1.67
C HIS A 202 7.10 12.54 -1.17
N CYS A 203 8.39 12.23 -1.26
CA CYS A 203 9.49 13.10 -0.83
C CYS A 203 10.41 13.34 -2.04
N PRO A 204 10.01 14.22 -2.97
CA PRO A 204 10.90 14.56 -4.06
C PRO A 204 12.02 15.46 -3.53
N GLU A 205 13.13 15.50 -4.25
CA GLU A 205 14.19 16.48 -4.02
C GLU A 205 13.66 17.88 -4.39
N PHE A 206 12.90 18.49 -3.48
CA PHE A 206 12.54 19.88 -3.61
C PHE A 206 13.77 20.72 -3.24
N ASN A 207 14.35 21.38 -4.24
CA ASN A 207 15.30 22.45 -3.99
C ASN A 207 14.51 23.73 -3.70
N PHE A 208 14.25 24.00 -2.42
CA PHE A 208 13.53 25.19 -1.97
C PHE A 208 14.39 26.47 -2.02
N ASP A 209 15.67 26.37 -2.42
CA ASP A 209 16.63 27.48 -2.48
C ASP A 209 16.75 28.10 -3.89
N LYS A 210 15.66 28.09 -4.68
CA LYS A 210 15.57 28.81 -5.97
C LYS A 210 14.56 29.96 -5.91
#